data_AF-A0A8B8DCK1-F1
#
_entry.id   AF-A0A8B8DCK1-F1
#
_cell.length_a   1.000
_cell.length_b   1.000
_cell.length_c   1.000
_cell.angle_alpha   90.00
_cell.angle_beta   90.00
_cell.angle_gamma   90.00
#
_symmetry.space_group_name_H-M   'P 1'
#
loop_
_entity.id
_entity.type
_entity.pdbx_description
1 polymer ?
#
loop_
_entity_poly.entity_id
_entity_poly.type
_entity_poly.pdbx_seq_one_letter_code
_entity_poly.pdbx_strand_id
1 'polypeptide(L)'
;MKANPEKPVIHNDVVIVDENSTCELECEVLAGLPPTNLTWLISTPESSKFEVIENLPAKIVKKGSDCRPRVIQHVQLLVTKENSGSIYRCQVEGTMSDVIKRDLYDEVQVKIPDPVLPSSPAYTFSCEDGDCLSDGPIQDDFKNNANTVLTSWVPSLIFMLICIFL
;
A
#
# COMPACT_ATOMS: atom_id res chain seq x y z
N MET A 1 -36.68 -19.46 -1.07
CA MET A 1 -35.59 -19.62 -0.08
C MET A 1 -34.86 -18.29 0.02
N LYS A 2 -34.66 -17.79 1.23
CA LYS A 2 -33.88 -16.57 1.49
C LYS A 2 -32.59 -17.00 2.18
N ALA A 3 -31.46 -16.55 1.68
CA ALA A 3 -30.16 -16.83 2.28
C ALA A 3 -29.44 -15.51 2.53
N ASN A 4 -28.87 -15.35 3.71
CA ASN A 4 -28.12 -14.14 4.03
C ASN A 4 -26.76 -14.18 3.34
N PRO A 5 -26.22 -13.02 2.94
CA PRO A 5 -24.85 -12.90 2.48
C PRO A 5 -23.90 -13.20 3.65
N GLU A 6 -22.70 -13.65 3.29
CA GLU A 6 -21.61 -13.79 4.25
C GLU A 6 -20.85 -12.47 4.39
N LYS A 7 -19.97 -12.39 5.39
CA LYS A 7 -19.06 -11.24 5.53
C LYS A 7 -18.20 -11.16 4.25
N PRO A 8 -18.07 -9.96 3.63
CA PRO A 8 -17.11 -9.79 2.54
C PRO A 8 -15.68 -10.01 3.07
N VAL A 9 -14.77 -10.39 2.19
CA VAL A 9 -13.37 -10.67 2.54
C VAL A 9 -12.46 -9.89 1.61
N ILE A 10 -11.54 -9.13 2.21
CA ILE A 10 -10.36 -8.57 1.56
C ILE A 10 -9.16 -9.38 2.04
N HIS A 11 -8.36 -9.91 1.13
CA HIS A 11 -7.30 -10.86 1.49
C HIS A 11 -6.15 -10.28 2.34
N ASN A 12 -6.10 -8.96 2.52
CA ASN A 12 -5.04 -8.26 3.23
C ASN A 12 -5.64 -7.24 4.22
N ASP A 13 -5.10 -7.18 5.43
CA ASP A 13 -5.44 -6.14 6.41
C ASP A 13 -4.71 -4.82 6.12
N VAL A 14 -3.47 -4.92 5.61
CA VAL A 14 -2.62 -3.78 5.26
C VAL A 14 -1.92 -4.05 3.94
N VAL A 15 -1.92 -3.06 3.05
CA VAL A 15 -1.20 -3.09 1.78
C VAL A 15 -0.18 -1.95 1.78
N ILE A 16 1.09 -2.31 1.57
CA ILE A 16 2.19 -1.35 1.48
C ILE A 16 2.56 -1.19 0.01
N VAL A 17 2.52 0.05 -0.48
CA VAL A 17 2.69 0.39 -1.90
C VAL A 17 3.64 1.58 -2.02
N ASP A 18 4.50 1.57 -3.02
CA ASP A 18 5.39 2.70 -3.30
C ASP A 18 4.60 3.96 -3.68
N GLU A 19 5.18 5.13 -3.39
CA GLU A 19 4.58 6.42 -3.77
C GLU A 19 4.37 6.51 -5.28
N ASN A 20 3.24 7.08 -5.70
CA ASN A 20 2.80 7.25 -7.08
C ASN A 20 2.63 5.94 -7.87
N SER A 21 2.47 4.82 -7.17
CA SER A 21 2.17 3.52 -7.78
C SER A 21 0.68 3.21 -7.73
N THR A 22 0.21 2.44 -8.70
CA THR A 22 -1.16 1.93 -8.72
C THR A 22 -1.27 0.63 -7.94
N CYS A 23 -2.38 0.45 -7.24
CA CYS A 23 -2.70 -0.77 -6.51
C CYS A 23 -4.13 -1.21 -6.88
N GLU A 24 -4.34 -2.53 -6.91
CA GLU A 24 -5.65 -3.13 -7.07
C GLU A 24 -6.02 -3.89 -5.80
N LEU A 25 -7.19 -3.59 -5.24
CA LEU A 25 -7.78 -4.32 -4.13
C LEU A 25 -8.92 -5.19 -4.66
N GLU A 26 -9.01 -6.41 -4.15
CA GLU A 26 -10.08 -7.36 -4.45
C GLU A 26 -10.90 -7.61 -3.18
N CYS A 27 -12.22 -7.56 -3.34
CA CYS A 27 -13.16 -7.98 -2.31
C CYS A 27 -14.08 -9.06 -2.87
N GLU A 28 -14.29 -10.12 -2.09
CA GLU A 28 -15.21 -11.19 -2.43
C GLU A 28 -16.29 -11.40 -1.39
N VAL A 29 -17.49 -11.78 -1.83
CA VAL A 29 -18.60 -12.13 -0.94
C VAL A 29 -19.46 -13.24 -1.53
N LEU A 30 -20.01 -14.09 -0.66
CA LEU A 30 -21.11 -14.97 -1.03
C LEU A 30 -22.43 -14.21 -0.84
N ALA A 31 -23.04 -13.73 -1.93
CA ALA A 31 -23.99 -12.61 -1.93
C ALA A 31 -25.43 -12.93 -1.47
N GLY A 32 -25.68 -14.11 -0.89
CA GLY A 32 -27.01 -14.51 -0.43
C GLY A 32 -28.03 -14.69 -1.57
N LEU A 33 -29.31 -14.80 -1.19
CA LEU A 33 -30.46 -14.94 -2.10
C LEU A 33 -31.63 -14.07 -1.61
N PRO A 34 -32.11 -13.08 -2.40
CA PRO A 34 -31.61 -12.66 -3.72
C PRO A 34 -30.17 -12.12 -3.65
N PRO A 35 -29.43 -12.08 -4.77
CA PRO A 35 -28.04 -11.64 -4.80
C PRO A 35 -27.91 -10.19 -4.33
N THR A 36 -27.07 -9.96 -3.35
CA THR A 36 -26.76 -8.66 -2.77
C THR A 36 -25.54 -8.04 -3.48
N ASN A 37 -25.48 -6.71 -3.55
CA ASN A 37 -24.36 -6.01 -4.20
C ASN A 37 -23.24 -5.68 -3.21
N LEU A 38 -22.08 -5.29 -3.74
CA LEU A 38 -20.96 -4.75 -3.00
C LEU A 38 -20.78 -3.26 -3.32
N THR A 39 -20.36 -2.49 -2.33
CA THR A 39 -20.00 -1.08 -2.43
C THR A 39 -18.62 -0.89 -1.81
N TRP A 40 -17.76 -0.14 -2.48
CA TRP A 40 -16.48 0.29 -1.92
C TRP A 40 -16.59 1.70 -1.34
N LEU A 41 -15.98 1.88 -0.18
CA LEU A 41 -15.90 3.14 0.54
C LEU A 41 -14.44 3.45 0.87
N ILE A 42 -14.10 4.72 0.94
CA ILE A 42 -12.77 5.20 1.34
C ILE A 42 -12.89 6.21 2.48
N SER A 43 -12.04 6.09 3.50
CA SER A 43 -11.77 7.14 4.48
C SER A 43 -10.30 7.54 4.35
N THR A 44 -10.06 8.80 4.00
CA THR A 44 -8.71 9.34 3.85
C THR A 44 -8.17 9.81 5.21
N PRO A 45 -6.86 9.93 5.41
CA PRO A 45 -6.30 10.47 6.64
C PRO A 45 -6.82 11.89 6.97
N GLU A 46 -7.10 12.68 5.93
CA GLU A 46 -7.67 14.03 6.06
C GLU A 46 -9.17 14.03 6.38
N SER A 47 -9.90 13.00 5.92
CA SER A 47 -11.34 12.84 6.11
C SER A 47 -11.65 11.56 6.89
N SER A 48 -12.00 11.72 8.16
CA SER A 48 -12.49 10.63 9.02
C SER A 48 -13.87 10.08 8.60
N LYS A 49 -14.40 10.49 7.44
CA LYS A 49 -15.67 10.03 6.89
C LYS A 49 -15.42 9.07 5.75
N PHE A 50 -16.31 8.09 5.62
CA PHE A 50 -16.34 7.18 4.48
C PHE A 50 -17.11 7.80 3.32
N GLU A 51 -16.47 7.83 2.16
CA GLU A 51 -17.03 8.29 0.88
C GLU A 51 -17.14 7.12 -0.08
N VAL A 52 -18.19 7.10 -0.91
CA VAL A 52 -18.42 6.02 -1.89
C VAL A 52 -17.46 6.18 -3.06
N ILE A 53 -16.76 5.09 -3.41
CA ILE A 53 -15.91 5.06 -4.61
C ILE A 53 -16.81 4.78 -5.82
N GLU A 54 -16.91 5.76 -6.71
CA GLU A 54 -17.64 5.65 -7.97
C GLU A 54 -16.74 5.09 -9.09
N ASN A 55 -17.35 4.74 -10.23
CA ASN A 55 -16.64 4.27 -11.44
C ASN A 55 -15.78 3.01 -11.22
N LEU A 56 -16.30 2.08 -10.40
CA LEU A 56 -15.65 0.80 -10.18
C LEU A 56 -15.67 -0.08 -11.45
N PRO A 57 -14.66 -0.95 -11.63
CA PRO A 57 -14.68 -2.02 -12.63
C PRO A 57 -15.95 -2.87 -12.57
N ALA A 58 -16.26 -3.59 -13.66
CA ALA A 58 -17.41 -4.48 -13.69
C ALA A 58 -17.27 -5.61 -12.65
N LYS A 59 -18.33 -5.84 -11.86
CA LYS A 59 -18.38 -6.95 -10.91
C LYS A 59 -18.32 -8.30 -11.60
N ILE A 60 -17.60 -9.24 -11.00
CA ILE A 60 -17.51 -10.61 -11.46
C ILE A 60 -18.46 -11.48 -10.63
N VAL A 61 -19.40 -12.15 -11.29
CA VAL A 61 -20.36 -13.06 -10.63
C VAL A 61 -20.03 -14.50 -11.01
N LYS A 62 -19.59 -15.29 -10.04
CA LYS A 62 -19.29 -16.71 -10.18
C LYS A 62 -20.39 -17.55 -9.52
N LYS A 63 -20.56 -18.79 -9.98
CA LYS A 63 -21.39 -19.77 -9.27
C LYS A 63 -20.72 -20.09 -7.93
N GLY A 64 -21.38 -19.77 -6.82
CA GLY A 64 -20.92 -20.12 -5.48
C GLY A 64 -21.49 -21.46 -5.01
N SER A 65 -21.30 -21.75 -3.73
CA SER A 65 -21.90 -22.90 -3.05
C SER A 65 -23.40 -22.67 -2.78
N ASP A 66 -24.16 -23.77 -2.69
CA ASP A 66 -25.55 -23.75 -2.21
C ASP A 66 -26.48 -22.80 -2.97
N CYS A 67 -26.33 -22.73 -4.30
CA CYS A 67 -27.07 -21.82 -5.19
C CYS A 67 -26.89 -20.31 -4.91
N ARG A 68 -25.98 -19.93 -4.00
CA ARG A 68 -25.62 -18.53 -3.75
C ARG A 68 -24.54 -18.09 -4.74
N PRO A 69 -24.67 -16.94 -5.40
CA PRO A 69 -23.60 -16.44 -6.25
C PRO A 69 -22.44 -15.88 -5.41
N ARG A 70 -21.22 -16.12 -5.87
CA ARG A 70 -20.02 -15.44 -5.36
C ARG A 70 -19.80 -14.18 -6.20
N VAL A 71 -19.76 -13.02 -5.55
CA VAL A 71 -19.53 -11.73 -6.19
C VAL A 71 -18.14 -11.27 -5.82
N ILE A 72 -17.36 -10.86 -6.82
CA ILE A 72 -16.01 -10.34 -6.68
C ILE A 72 -16.01 -8.94 -7.30
N GLN A 73 -15.46 -7.97 -6.57
CA GLN A 73 -15.40 -6.57 -6.98
C GLN A 73 -14.00 -6.02 -6.73
N HIS A 74 -13.38 -5.50 -7.79
CA HIS A 74 -12.10 -4.83 -7.73
C HIS A 74 -12.25 -3.32 -7.56
N VAL A 75 -11.21 -2.70 -7.00
CA VAL A 75 -10.99 -1.25 -7.06
C VAL A 75 -9.52 -0.97 -7.37
N GLN A 76 -9.28 -0.06 -8.30
CA GLN A 76 -7.94 0.41 -8.66
C GLN A 76 -7.74 1.82 -8.13
N LEU A 77 -6.60 2.06 -7.49
CA LEU A 77 -6.29 3.33 -6.84
C LEU A 77 -4.83 3.72 -7.08
N LEU A 78 -4.58 5.02 -7.19
CA LEU A 78 -3.24 5.60 -7.22
C LEU A 78 -2.84 5.98 -5.80
N VAL A 79 -1.75 5.41 -5.29
CA VAL A 79 -1.25 5.71 -3.95
C VAL A 79 -0.36 6.95 -4.03
N THR A 80 -0.71 7.98 -3.27
CA THR A 80 0.03 9.23 -3.15
C THR A 80 0.30 9.52 -1.68
N LYS A 81 1.20 10.47 -1.40
CA LYS A 81 1.46 10.88 -0.02
C LYS A 81 0.23 11.39 0.72
N GLU A 82 -0.69 12.04 0.01
CA GLU A 82 -1.93 12.63 0.57
C GLU A 82 -2.93 11.55 1.01
N ASN A 83 -2.99 10.43 0.29
CA ASN A 83 -3.90 9.33 0.61
C ASN A 83 -3.22 8.18 1.36
N SER A 84 -1.92 8.26 1.63
CA SER A 84 -1.20 7.25 2.41
C SER A 84 -1.79 7.13 3.82
N GLY A 85 -2.20 5.92 4.19
CA GLY A 85 -2.89 5.64 5.44
C GLY A 85 -4.41 5.60 5.30
N SER A 86 -4.96 5.77 4.09
CA SER A 86 -6.39 5.63 3.81
C SER A 86 -6.89 4.22 4.14
N ILE A 87 -8.12 4.15 4.64
CA ILE A 87 -8.83 2.91 4.91
C ILE A 87 -9.86 2.70 3.81
N TYR A 88 -9.78 1.56 3.15
CA TYR A 88 -10.73 1.13 2.14
C TYR A 88 -11.64 0.07 2.76
N ARG A 89 -12.95 0.27 2.62
CA ARG A 89 -13.96 -0.62 3.16
C ARG A 89 -14.78 -1.21 2.02
N CYS A 90 -14.84 -2.53 1.97
CA CYS A 90 -15.79 -3.25 1.13
C CYS A 90 -17.02 -3.61 1.94
N GLN A 91 -18.19 -3.14 1.54
CA GLN A 91 -19.45 -3.31 2.26
C GLN A 91 -20.53 -3.95 1.39
N VAL A 92 -21.36 -4.81 1.99
CA VAL A 92 -22.53 -5.39 1.33
C VAL A 92 -23.69 -4.39 1.33
N GLU A 93 -24.26 -4.13 0.14
CA GLU A 93 -25.36 -3.19 -0.08
C GLU A 93 -26.72 -3.88 0.10
N GLY A 94 -27.50 -3.57 1.14
CA GLY A 94 -28.85 -4.15 1.22
C GLY A 94 -29.76 -3.62 2.33
N THR A 95 -31.06 -3.89 2.18
CA THR A 95 -32.13 -3.66 3.16
C THR A 95 -32.13 -4.74 4.26
N MET A 96 -30.96 -4.99 4.84
CA MET A 96 -30.86 -5.87 6.00
C MET A 96 -31.20 -5.08 7.27
N SER A 97 -31.57 -5.78 8.34
CA SER A 97 -31.71 -5.14 9.65
C SER A 97 -30.39 -4.47 10.03
N ASP A 98 -30.45 -3.29 10.66
CA ASP A 98 -29.26 -2.48 10.96
C ASP A 98 -28.25 -3.19 11.86
N VAL A 99 -28.67 -4.23 12.57
CA VAL A 99 -27.78 -5.11 13.35
C VAL A 99 -26.86 -5.92 12.44
N ILE A 100 -27.37 -6.47 11.33
CA ILE A 100 -26.60 -7.31 10.40
C ILE A 100 -25.71 -6.45 9.51
N LYS A 101 -26.13 -5.22 9.17
CA LYS A 101 -25.33 -4.30 8.35
C LYS A 101 -24.00 -3.93 9.01
N ARG A 102 -23.92 -3.90 10.34
CA ARG A 102 -22.69 -3.52 11.06
C ARG A 102 -21.58 -4.56 10.98
N ASP A 103 -21.89 -5.80 10.59
CA ASP A 103 -20.92 -6.88 10.50
C ASP A 103 -20.67 -7.34 9.06
N LEU A 104 -21.30 -6.70 8.06
CA LEU A 104 -21.19 -7.05 6.64
C LEU A 104 -20.25 -6.11 5.87
N TYR A 105 -19.10 -5.83 6.45
CA TYR A 105 -18.01 -5.14 5.76
C TYR A 105 -16.65 -5.73 6.16
N ASP A 106 -15.64 -5.44 5.34
CA ASP A 106 -14.24 -5.70 5.64
C ASP A 106 -13.40 -4.49 5.24
N GLU A 107 -12.25 -4.33 5.88
CA GLU A 107 -11.41 -3.14 5.74
C GLU A 107 -9.96 -3.49 5.45
N VAL A 108 -9.30 -2.62 4.70
CA VAL A 108 -7.88 -2.69 4.43
C VAL A 108 -7.27 -1.30 4.50
N GLN A 109 -6.12 -1.17 5.15
CA GLN A 109 -5.34 0.06 5.14
C GLN A 109 -4.31 0.04 4.02
N VAL A 110 -4.27 1.08 3.19
CA VAL A 110 -3.23 1.26 2.18
C VAL A 110 -2.28 2.37 2.63
N LYS A 111 -0.98 2.09 2.66
CA LYS A 111 0.02 3.08 3.07
C LYS A 111 1.32 2.97 2.29
N ILE A 112 2.05 4.08 2.25
CA ILE A 112 3.43 4.14 1.77
C ILE A 112 4.36 3.62 2.89
N PRO A 113 5.44 2.89 2.57
CA PRO A 113 6.41 2.46 3.57
C PRO A 113 7.01 3.65 4.34
N ASP A 114 7.22 3.46 5.64
CA ASP A 114 7.84 4.47 6.48
C ASP A 114 9.29 4.75 6.02
N PRO A 115 9.73 6.01 6.02
CA PRO A 115 11.11 6.32 5.69
C PRO A 115 12.05 5.65 6.69
N VAL A 116 13.01 4.89 6.18
CA VAL A 116 14.04 4.25 7.01
C VAL A 116 14.89 5.36 7.64
N LEU A 117 14.63 5.68 8.90
CA LEU A 117 15.51 6.56 9.66
C LEU A 117 16.83 5.81 9.92
N PRO A 118 17.99 6.32 9.48
CA PRO A 118 19.25 5.75 9.90
C PRO A 118 19.34 5.87 11.42
N SER A 119 19.45 4.74 12.12
CA SER A 119 19.79 4.73 13.53
C SER A 119 21.09 5.50 13.71
N SER A 120 21.04 6.69 14.32
CA SER A 120 22.26 7.42 14.67
C SER A 120 23.16 6.49 15.49
N PRO A 121 24.47 6.40 15.19
CA PRO A 121 25.37 5.67 16.06
C PRO A 121 25.31 6.30 17.44
N ALA A 122 25.04 5.48 18.46
CA ALA A 122 25.09 5.90 19.85
C ALA A 122 26.55 6.21 20.21
N TYR A 123 26.96 7.47 20.07
CA TYR A 123 28.21 7.94 20.65
C TYR A 123 28.00 8.09 22.16
N THR A 124 28.55 7.17 22.95
CA THR A 124 28.68 7.35 24.39
C THR A 124 29.92 8.18 24.65
N PHE A 125 29.75 9.48 24.90
CA PHE A 125 30.83 10.31 25.46
C PHE A 125 30.88 10.06 26.97
N SER A 126 31.87 9.30 27.41
CA SER A 126 32.24 9.18 28.82
C SER A 126 33.30 10.23 29.13
N CYS A 127 32.94 11.28 29.85
CA CYS A 127 33.88 12.28 30.33
C CYS A 127 34.18 12.04 31.81
N GLU A 128 35.39 11.62 32.13
CA GLU A 128 35.96 11.73 33.48
C GLU A 128 37.17 12.69 33.43
N ASP A 129 37.18 13.66 34.34
CA ASP A 129 38.28 14.59 34.63
C ASP A 129 38.91 15.33 33.43
N GLY A 130 38.07 15.96 32.61
CA GLY A 130 38.48 17.08 31.76
C GLY A 130 39.18 16.73 30.45
N ASP A 131 39.48 15.46 30.18
CA ASP A 131 39.98 14.99 28.88
C ASP A 131 38.92 14.15 28.16
N CYS A 132 38.32 14.72 27.12
CA CYS A 132 37.38 14.01 26.26
C CYS A 132 38.15 13.14 25.26
N LEU A 133 38.35 11.86 25.58
CA LEU A 133 38.81 10.88 24.58
C LEU A 133 37.63 10.46 23.71
N SER A 134 37.63 10.94 22.47
CA SER A 134 36.78 10.40 21.42
C SER A 134 37.36 9.07 20.97
N ASP A 135 36.81 7.95 21.42
CA ASP A 135 36.98 6.67 20.73
C ASP A 135 36.20 6.72 19.41
N GLY A 136 36.79 7.42 18.43
CA GLY A 136 36.36 7.32 17.04
C GLY A 136 36.56 5.89 16.54
N PRO A 137 35.80 5.45 15.52
CA PRO A 137 36.11 4.20 14.84
C PRO A 137 37.54 4.28 14.31
N ILE A 138 38.29 3.18 14.46
CA ILE A 138 39.62 3.01 13.85
C ILE A 138 39.48 3.31 12.35
N GLN A 139 39.90 4.52 11.98
CA GLN A 139 40.20 4.86 10.60
C GLN A 139 41.58 4.26 10.34
N ASP A 140 41.62 3.15 9.61
CA ASP A 140 42.84 2.68 8.96
C ASP A 140 43.24 3.73 7.91
N ASP A 141 43.96 4.75 8.37
CA ASP A 141 44.59 5.77 7.55
C ASP A 141 45.85 5.16 6.93
N PHE A 142 45.68 4.46 5.80
CA PHE A 142 46.80 4.15 4.91
C PHE A 142 47.24 5.44 4.20
N LYS A 143 48.22 6.12 4.79
CA LYS A 143 48.89 7.31 4.26
C LYS A 143 49.70 6.98 3.00
N ASN A 144 49.31 7.63 1.90
CA ASN A 144 50.09 8.20 0.79
C ASN A 144 51.39 7.51 0.35
N ASN A 145 51.45 7.15 -0.94
CA ASN A 145 52.64 7.45 -1.74
C ASN A 145 52.27 7.90 -3.16
N ALA A 146 52.94 8.95 -3.61
CA ALA A 146 52.75 9.59 -4.90
C ALA A 146 53.25 8.68 -6.04
N ASN A 147 52.51 8.63 -7.15
CA ASN A 147 53.08 8.60 -8.50
C ASN A 147 52.02 8.93 -9.56
N THR A 148 52.30 10.02 -10.26
CA THR A 148 51.87 10.45 -11.60
C THR A 148 51.47 9.31 -12.55
N VAL A 149 50.31 9.38 -13.23
CA VAL A 149 50.10 9.10 -14.68
C VAL A 149 48.68 9.58 -15.12
N LEU A 150 48.68 10.62 -15.97
CA LEU A 150 47.86 10.95 -17.15
C LEU A 150 46.52 10.21 -17.49
N THR A 151 45.56 11.04 -17.93
CA THR A 151 44.49 10.83 -18.96
C THR A 151 43.35 9.86 -18.61
N SER A 152 42.07 10.02 -18.99
CA SER A 152 41.43 10.76 -20.10
C SER A 152 39.96 11.09 -19.77
N TRP A 153 39.42 12.09 -20.47
CA TRP A 153 38.00 12.37 -20.63
C TRP A 153 37.31 11.30 -21.51
N VAL A 154 36.07 10.93 -21.18
CA VAL A 154 34.98 10.70 -22.17
C VAL A 154 33.61 10.96 -21.51
N PRO A 155 32.78 11.88 -22.03
CA PRO A 155 31.33 11.85 -21.81
C PRO A 155 30.67 11.03 -22.92
N SER A 156 29.94 9.97 -22.59
CA SER A 156 29.12 9.24 -23.57
C SER A 156 27.68 9.70 -23.46
N LEU A 157 27.26 10.35 -24.54
CA LEU A 157 25.93 10.88 -24.83
C LEU A 157 25.38 10.00 -25.98
N ILE A 158 24.03 9.96 -26.11
CA ILE A 158 23.23 9.45 -27.24
C ILE A 158 23.00 7.91 -27.18
N PHE A 159 21.77 7.37 -27.14
CA PHE A 159 20.71 7.48 -28.16
C PHE A 159 19.28 7.25 -27.61
N MET A 160 18.37 8.16 -27.96
CA MET A 160 16.94 7.87 -28.15
C MET A 160 16.77 6.69 -29.10
N LEU A 161 15.83 5.79 -28.83
CA LEU A 161 15.11 5.13 -29.92
C LEU A 161 13.61 5.00 -29.60
N ILE A 162 12.86 5.68 -30.44
CA ILE A 162 11.43 5.64 -30.67
C ILE A 162 11.02 4.21 -31.06
N CYS A 163 10.04 3.63 -30.38
CA CYS A 163 9.29 2.48 -30.88
C CYS A 163 7.92 2.95 -31.39
N ILE A 164 7.82 3.06 -32.71
CA ILE A 164 6.57 3.09 -33.49
C ILE A 164 6.60 1.85 -34.39
N PHE A 165 5.41 1.33 -34.74
CA PHE A 165 5.03 0.18 -35.58
C PHE A 165 4.80 -1.13 -34.79
N LEU A 166 3.64 -1.78 -34.85
CA LEU A 166 2.56 -1.80 -35.86
C LEU A 166 1.19 -1.33 -35.34
#